data_AF-A0A9D7KQD3-F1
#
_entry.id   AF-A0A9D7KQD3-F1
#
_cell.length_a   1.000
_cell.length_b   1.000
_cell.length_c   1.000
_cell.angle_alpha   90.00
_cell.angle_beta   90.00
_cell.angle_gamma   90.00
#
_symmetry.space_group_name_H-M   'P 1'
#
loop_
_entity.id
_entity.type
_entity.pdbx_description
1 polymer ?
#
loop_
_entity_poly.entity_id
_entity_poly.type
_entity_poly.pdbx_seq_one_letter_code
_entity_poly.pdbx_strand_id
1 'polypeptide(L)'
;MLDNSGLHPKLLWASTPETRPGSTFRIYKKTGLENWRLIDSTISLSYTDNFITISEAIKSGHSVSYRVTGYDGVNESAPTNEAVLHDGLGENIFQKEDGFAISNVYPNPFSTVLKIKYLVPPGTTPDQYKLSLFDLLGSEIAILPNAQSSSAIHETSFHAGGLASGVYFIVMTTGKSIIAKKVILFR
;
A
#
# COMPACT_ATOMS: atom_id res chain seq x y z
N MET A 1 -5.51 -9.54 11.45
CA MET A 1 -5.72 -9.87 10.03
C MET A 1 -7.03 -9.25 9.58
N LEU A 2 -7.07 -8.73 8.37
CA LEU A 2 -8.27 -8.13 7.78
C LEU A 2 -8.97 -9.20 6.92
N ASP A 3 -10.25 -9.45 7.18
CA ASP A 3 -11.11 -10.30 6.37
C ASP A 3 -12.11 -9.40 5.63
N ASN A 4 -11.99 -9.37 4.30
CA ASN A 4 -12.76 -8.49 3.43
C ASN A 4 -13.73 -9.29 2.54
N SER A 5 -14.11 -10.51 2.94
CA SER A 5 -15.05 -11.32 2.15
C SER A 5 -16.48 -10.76 2.09
N GLY A 6 -16.79 -9.71 2.86
CA GLY A 6 -18.09 -9.03 2.91
C GLY A 6 -18.02 -7.56 2.48
N LEU A 7 -19.16 -6.85 2.49
CA LEU A 7 -19.23 -5.43 2.12
C LEU A 7 -18.54 -4.49 3.13
N HIS A 8 -18.33 -4.97 4.37
CA HIS A 8 -17.78 -4.22 5.48
C HIS A 8 -16.42 -4.80 5.91
N PRO A 9 -15.47 -3.95 6.33
CA PRO A 9 -14.18 -4.40 6.85
C PRO A 9 -14.36 -5.25 8.12
N LYS A 10 -13.74 -6.43 8.14
CA LYS A 10 -13.70 -7.27 9.34
C LYS A 10 -12.27 -7.44 9.84
N LEU A 11 -12.08 -7.17 11.12
CA LEU A 11 -10.85 -7.35 11.85
C LEU A 11 -10.91 -8.69 12.60
N LEU A 12 -9.81 -9.44 12.55
CA LEU A 12 -9.59 -10.68 13.29
C LEU A 12 -8.25 -10.57 14.03
N TRP A 13 -8.21 -10.90 15.31
CA TRP A 13 -6.96 -10.91 16.09
C TRP A 13 -6.93 -12.08 17.08
N ALA A 14 -5.74 -12.37 17.61
CA ALA A 14 -5.56 -13.37 18.64
C ALA A 14 -5.43 -12.68 20.02
N SER A 15 -5.87 -13.35 21.07
CA SER A 15 -5.53 -12.97 22.45
C SER A 15 -4.03 -13.08 22.65
N THR A 16 -3.39 -12.04 23.20
CA THR A 16 -1.98 -12.11 23.58
C THR A 16 -1.85 -12.64 25.01
N PRO A 17 -0.70 -13.23 25.40
CA PRO A 17 -0.46 -13.66 26.79
C PRO A 17 -0.59 -12.54 27.83
N GLU A 18 -0.48 -11.28 27.37
CA GLU A 18 -0.64 -10.07 28.18
C GLU A 18 -2.11 -9.69 28.44
N THR A 19 -3.05 -10.26 27.68
CA THR A 19 -4.48 -10.04 27.94
C THR A 19 -4.95 -10.87 29.14
N ARG A 20 -5.42 -10.18 30.18
CA ARG A 20 -5.97 -10.82 31.38
C ARG A 20 -7.40 -11.30 31.12
N PRO A 21 -7.89 -12.33 31.85
CA PRO A 21 -9.30 -12.68 31.82
C PRO A 21 -10.16 -11.47 32.19
N GLY A 22 -11.09 -11.08 31.31
CA GLY A 22 -11.92 -9.87 31.48
C GLY A 22 -11.38 -8.61 30.79
N SER A 23 -10.22 -8.68 30.12
CA SER A 23 -9.75 -7.59 29.27
C SER A 23 -10.69 -7.36 28.08
N THR A 24 -10.88 -6.08 27.74
CA THR A 24 -11.55 -5.66 26.51
C THR A 24 -10.51 -5.30 25.45
N PHE A 25 -10.90 -5.37 24.19
CA PHE A 25 -10.12 -4.92 23.06
C PHE A 25 -10.65 -3.58 22.59
N ARG A 26 -9.78 -2.57 22.52
CA ARG A 26 -10.10 -1.25 21.98
C ARG A 26 -9.71 -1.20 20.51
N ILE A 27 -10.63 -0.75 19.67
CA ILE A 27 -10.44 -0.67 18.22
C ILE A 27 -10.26 0.79 17.84
N TYR A 28 -9.15 1.07 17.18
CA TYR A 28 -8.83 2.40 16.68
C TYR A 28 -8.89 2.43 15.16
N LYS A 29 -9.28 3.58 14.62
CA LYS A 29 -9.33 3.88 13.19
C LYS A 29 -8.66 5.22 12.90
N LYS A 30 -8.02 5.33 11.74
CA LYS A 30 -7.62 6.61 11.13
C LYS A 30 -7.89 6.57 9.63
N THR A 31 -8.03 7.75 9.03
CA THR A 31 -8.19 7.92 7.59
C THR A 31 -7.06 8.80 7.07
N GLY A 32 -6.25 8.28 6.15
CA GLY A 32 -5.10 8.98 5.60
C GLY A 32 -4.07 9.35 6.68
N LEU A 33 -3.82 10.66 6.84
CA LEU A 33 -2.84 11.22 7.79
C LEU A 33 -3.48 11.71 9.10
N GLU A 34 -4.76 11.43 9.32
CA GLU A 34 -5.45 11.82 10.54
C GLU A 34 -4.93 11.07 11.78
N ASN A 35 -5.22 11.63 12.95
CA ASN A 35 -4.93 10.99 14.23
C ASN A 35 -5.83 9.77 14.47
N TRP A 36 -5.27 8.78 15.16
CA TRP A 36 -6.02 7.60 15.61
C TRP A 36 -7.19 7.99 16.52
N ARG A 37 -8.36 7.43 16.25
CA ARG A 37 -9.57 7.59 17.05
C ARG A 37 -10.08 6.25 17.54
N LEU A 38 -10.46 6.17 18.81
CA LEU A 38 -11.17 5.01 19.34
C LEU A 38 -12.56 4.97 18.71
N ILE A 39 -12.88 3.86 18.05
CA ILE A 39 -14.18 3.68 17.38
C ILE A 39 -15.07 2.66 18.08
N ASP A 40 -14.49 1.69 18.77
CA ASP A 40 -15.28 0.71 19.53
C ASP A 40 -14.44 -0.01 20.60
N SER A 41 -15.11 -0.76 21.48
CA SER A 41 -14.49 -1.69 22.44
C SER A 41 -15.29 -2.99 22.54
N THR A 42 -14.63 -4.14 22.43
CA THR A 42 -15.29 -5.45 22.47
C THR A 42 -14.48 -6.48 23.24
N ILE A 43 -15.12 -7.50 23.80
CA ILE A 43 -14.45 -8.68 24.36
C ILE A 43 -14.19 -9.77 23.31
N SER A 44 -14.73 -9.59 22.11
CA SER A 44 -14.59 -10.55 21.01
C SER A 44 -13.22 -10.44 20.35
N LEU A 45 -12.76 -11.54 19.73
CA LEU A 45 -11.53 -11.57 18.93
C LEU A 45 -11.73 -11.11 17.47
N SER A 46 -12.86 -10.47 17.23
CA SER A 46 -13.23 -9.94 15.93
C SER A 46 -14.10 -8.71 16.04
N TYR A 47 -14.00 -7.85 15.04
CA TYR A 47 -14.84 -6.66 14.90
C TYR A 47 -15.18 -6.40 13.44
N THR A 48 -16.38 -5.93 13.15
CA THR A 48 -16.79 -5.52 11.80
C THR A 48 -17.20 -4.05 11.83
N ASP A 49 -16.56 -3.22 11.00
CA ASP A 49 -16.89 -1.80 10.87
C ASP A 49 -18.10 -1.63 9.94
N ASN A 50 -19.31 -1.66 10.52
CA ASN A 50 -20.56 -1.52 9.76
C ASN A 50 -20.85 -0.07 9.32
N PHE A 51 -20.05 0.91 9.76
CA PHE A 51 -20.27 2.33 9.44
C PHE A 51 -19.57 2.76 8.15
N ILE A 52 -18.75 1.90 7.57
CA ILE A 52 -18.08 2.14 6.30
C ILE A 52 -18.18 0.89 5.44
N THR A 53 -18.50 1.05 4.17
CA THR A 53 -18.30 -0.04 3.22
C THR A 53 -16.86 -0.04 2.74
N ILE A 54 -16.35 -1.21 2.36
CA ILE A 54 -15.05 -1.34 1.72
C ILE A 54 -14.96 -0.39 0.52
N SER A 55 -16.02 -0.30 -0.30
CA SER A 55 -16.04 0.60 -1.45
C SER A 55 -15.97 2.10 -1.12
N GLU A 56 -16.54 2.55 0.01
CA GLU A 56 -16.44 3.95 0.46
C GLU A 56 -15.07 4.27 1.03
N ALA A 57 -14.50 3.37 1.83
CA ALA A 57 -13.13 3.49 2.34
C ALA A 57 -12.15 3.69 1.17
N ILE A 58 -12.37 2.95 0.10
CA ILE A 58 -11.55 2.91 -1.11
C ILE A 58 -11.75 4.15 -2.00
N LYS A 59 -12.98 4.61 -2.21
CA LYS A 59 -13.28 5.77 -3.08
C LYS A 59 -12.72 7.09 -2.55
N SER A 60 -12.46 7.18 -1.25
CA SER A 60 -12.00 8.40 -0.60
C SER A 60 -10.58 8.83 -1.00
N GLY A 61 -9.80 7.96 -1.66
CA GLY A 61 -8.38 8.21 -1.95
C GLY A 61 -7.50 8.22 -0.69
N HIS A 62 -8.08 8.02 0.49
CA HIS A 62 -7.40 7.93 1.77
C HIS A 62 -7.34 6.46 2.22
N SER A 63 -6.18 6.02 2.70
CA SER A 63 -6.04 4.71 3.34
C SER A 63 -6.82 4.71 4.65
N VAL A 64 -7.72 3.75 4.83
CA VAL A 64 -8.37 3.54 6.13
C VAL A 64 -7.61 2.47 6.87
N SER A 65 -7.14 2.81 8.06
CA SER A 65 -6.29 1.94 8.87
C SER A 65 -6.91 1.64 10.21
N TYR A 66 -6.68 0.42 10.68
CA TYR A 66 -7.16 -0.08 11.97
C TYR A 66 -6.00 -0.61 12.81
N ARG A 67 -6.14 -0.51 14.12
CA ARG A 67 -5.29 -1.21 15.10
C ARG A 67 -6.10 -1.56 16.33
N VAL A 68 -5.64 -2.55 17.07
CA VAL A 68 -6.31 -3.03 18.28
C VAL A 68 -5.34 -2.99 19.45
N THR A 69 -5.82 -2.65 20.65
CA THR A 69 -5.08 -2.76 21.90
C THR A 69 -5.89 -3.60 22.90
N GLY A 70 -5.22 -4.27 23.82
CA GLY A 70 -5.85 -4.88 24.98
C GLY A 70 -5.97 -3.87 26.12
N TYR A 71 -7.10 -3.87 26.83
CA TYR A 71 -7.38 -3.00 27.95
C TYR A 71 -7.89 -3.83 29.14
N ASP A 72 -7.21 -3.76 30.28
CA ASP A 72 -7.56 -4.56 31.46
C ASP A 72 -8.44 -3.82 32.48
N GLY A 73 -8.96 -2.64 32.12
CA GLY A 73 -9.69 -1.75 33.02
C GLY A 73 -8.83 -0.63 33.60
N VAL A 74 -7.51 -0.78 33.60
CA VAL A 74 -6.55 0.19 34.16
C VAL A 74 -5.45 0.54 33.15
N ASN A 75 -4.88 -0.46 32.49
CA ASN A 75 -3.77 -0.35 31.57
C ASN A 75 -4.20 -0.70 30.15
N GLU A 76 -3.53 -0.08 29.18
CA GLU A 76 -3.69 -0.37 27.76
C GLU A 76 -2.38 -0.89 27.18
N SER A 77 -2.45 -1.99 26.42
CA SER A 77 -1.29 -2.62 25.81
C SER A 77 -0.72 -1.81 24.64
N ALA A 78 0.46 -2.21 24.16
CA ALA A 78 0.92 -1.77 22.85
C ALA A 78 -0.10 -2.19 21.75
N PRO A 79 -0.25 -1.39 20.68
CA PRO A 79 -1.16 -1.72 19.60
C PRO A 79 -0.65 -2.89 18.76
N THR A 80 -1.58 -3.63 18.16
CA THR A 80 -1.29 -4.59 17.09
C THR A 80 -0.67 -3.89 15.89
N ASN A 81 -0.11 -4.69 14.97
CA ASN A 81 0.21 -4.21 13.63
C ASN A 81 -1.00 -3.53 12.98
N GLU A 82 -0.72 -2.50 12.17
CA GLU A 82 -1.72 -1.73 11.45
C GLU A 82 -2.34 -2.59 10.33
N ALA A 83 -3.67 -2.74 10.37
CA ALA A 83 -4.42 -3.41 9.32
C ALA A 83 -5.05 -2.34 8.43
N VAL A 84 -4.66 -2.30 7.16
CA VAL A 84 -5.05 -1.23 6.24
C VAL A 84 -6.00 -1.76 5.17
N LEU A 85 -7.08 -1.03 4.94
CA LEU A 85 -7.98 -1.23 3.80
C LEU A 85 -7.38 -0.60 2.55
N HIS A 86 -7.21 -1.42 1.54
CA HIS A 86 -6.78 -1.03 0.20
C HIS A 86 -7.86 -1.27 -0.84
N ASP A 87 -7.75 -0.55 -1.95
CA ASP A 87 -8.70 -0.48 -3.06
C ASP A 87 -8.89 -1.74 -3.90
N GLY A 88 -8.59 -2.93 -3.36
CA GLY A 88 -8.75 -4.19 -4.10
C GLY A 88 -7.91 -4.31 -5.38
N LEU A 89 -7.23 -3.25 -5.83
CA LEU A 89 -6.15 -3.26 -6.81
C LEU A 89 -4.87 -3.59 -6.06
N GLY A 90 -4.87 -4.76 -5.40
CA GLY A 90 -3.83 -5.18 -4.46
C GLY A 90 -2.46 -4.87 -5.01
N GLU A 91 -1.80 -3.86 -4.42
CA GLU A 91 -0.41 -3.49 -4.59
C GLU A 91 -0.17 -2.33 -3.62
N ASN A 92 0.59 -2.61 -2.54
CA ASN A 92 1.28 -1.66 -1.66
C ASN A 92 0.84 -0.19 -1.82
N ILE A 93 0.04 0.33 -0.89
CA ILE A 93 0.09 1.76 -0.54
C ILE A 93 1.57 2.10 -0.52
N PHE A 94 1.96 2.98 -1.43
CA PHE A 94 3.29 3.51 -1.63
C PHE A 94 4.27 2.98 -0.57
N GLN A 95 5.19 2.06 -0.93
CA GLN A 95 6.42 1.96 -0.14
C GLN A 95 7.11 3.30 -0.32
N LYS A 96 6.66 4.25 0.49
CA LYS A 96 6.90 5.68 0.36
C LYS A 96 8.19 5.92 1.09
N GLU A 97 9.28 5.79 0.37
CA GLU A 97 10.58 6.14 0.91
C GLU A 97 10.86 7.60 0.54
N ASP A 98 11.01 8.46 1.55
CA ASP A 98 11.27 9.89 1.39
C ASP A 98 10.31 10.65 0.46
N GLY A 99 9.07 10.16 0.33
CA GLY A 99 8.06 10.78 -0.51
C GLY A 99 7.98 10.28 -1.94
N PHE A 100 8.88 9.38 -2.34
CA PHE A 100 8.86 8.68 -3.63
C PHE A 100 8.14 7.34 -3.51
N ALA A 101 7.45 6.92 -4.57
CA ALA A 101 6.91 5.56 -4.63
C ALA A 101 6.37 5.17 -6.02
N ILE A 102 6.28 3.87 -6.29
CA ILE A 102 5.64 3.31 -7.48
C ILE A 102 4.25 2.79 -7.09
N SER A 103 3.20 3.49 -7.49
CA SER A 103 1.84 3.21 -7.03
C SER A 103 1.17 2.10 -7.81
N ASN A 104 1.11 2.22 -9.13
CA ASN A 104 0.39 1.26 -9.95
C ASN A 104 1.19 0.92 -11.21
N VAL A 105 1.22 -0.37 -11.55
CA VAL A 105 1.81 -0.91 -12.77
C VAL A 105 0.71 -1.71 -13.44
N TYR A 106 0.17 -1.20 -14.54
CA TYR A 106 -1.02 -1.77 -15.15
C TYR A 106 -0.99 -1.72 -16.68
N PRO A 107 -1.53 -2.73 -17.36
CA PRO A 107 -1.99 -4.02 -16.80
C PRO A 107 -0.80 -4.82 -16.23
N ASN A 108 -1.01 -5.66 -15.22
CA ASN A 108 -0.02 -6.63 -14.74
C ASN A 108 -0.75 -7.95 -14.46
N PRO A 109 -0.52 -9.03 -15.24
CA PRO A 109 0.45 -9.13 -16.34
C PRO A 109 0.17 -8.18 -17.53
N PHE A 110 1.23 -7.69 -18.19
CA PHE A 110 1.13 -6.89 -19.42
C PHE A 110 1.58 -7.69 -20.65
N SER A 111 1.14 -7.30 -21.84
CA SER A 111 1.51 -7.95 -23.11
C SER A 111 2.31 -7.05 -24.06
N THR A 112 1.87 -5.80 -24.24
CA THR A 112 2.49 -4.86 -25.19
C THR A 112 2.90 -3.55 -24.55
N VAL A 113 2.02 -3.01 -23.70
CA VAL A 113 2.20 -1.71 -23.05
C VAL A 113 1.99 -1.86 -21.56
N LEU A 114 2.89 -1.30 -20.78
CA LEU A 114 2.78 -1.17 -19.33
C LEU A 114 2.68 0.32 -18.98
N LYS A 115 1.64 0.71 -18.24
CA LYS A 115 1.51 2.03 -17.64
C LYS A 115 1.98 2.00 -16.21
N ILE A 116 2.78 2.99 -15.84
CA ILE A 116 3.45 3.06 -14.54
C ILE A 116 3.10 4.39 -13.92
N LYS A 117 2.31 4.35 -12.85
CA LYS A 117 2.02 5.50 -12.00
C LYS A 117 2.99 5.54 -10.84
N TYR A 118 3.52 6.71 -10.55
CA TYR A 118 4.50 6.91 -9.50
C TYR A 118 4.37 8.30 -8.88
N LEU A 119 4.80 8.41 -7.63
CA LEU A 119 4.81 9.62 -6.82
C LEU A 119 6.22 10.18 -6.75
N VAL A 120 6.34 11.48 -6.98
CA VAL A 120 7.56 12.26 -6.83
C VAL A 120 7.23 13.47 -5.95
N PRO A 121 8.05 13.79 -4.93
CA PRO A 121 7.83 14.98 -4.10
C PRO A 121 7.85 16.27 -4.93
N PRO A 122 6.96 17.25 -4.64
CA PRO A 122 7.03 18.56 -5.26
C PRO A 122 8.41 19.22 -5.06
N GLY A 123 8.93 19.87 -6.11
CA GLY A 123 10.25 20.49 -6.09
C GLY A 123 11.42 19.55 -6.38
N THR A 124 11.15 18.27 -6.63
CA THR A 124 12.16 17.31 -7.10
C THR A 124 12.55 17.60 -8.55
N THR A 125 13.84 17.67 -8.84
CA THR A 125 14.36 17.84 -10.20
C THR A 125 14.56 16.48 -10.89
N PRO A 126 14.46 16.39 -12.23
CA PRO A 126 14.55 15.10 -12.96
C PRO A 126 15.85 14.29 -12.75
N ASP A 127 16.92 14.93 -12.28
CA ASP A 127 18.22 14.33 -11.95
C ASP A 127 18.27 13.69 -10.55
N GLN A 128 17.27 13.93 -9.69
CA GLN A 128 17.21 13.41 -8.33
C GLN A 128 16.57 12.02 -8.22
N TYR A 129 15.98 11.52 -9.29
CA TYR A 129 15.43 10.18 -9.37
C TYR A 129 15.59 9.58 -10.78
N LYS A 130 15.67 8.25 -10.84
CA LYS A 130 15.76 7.47 -12.07
C LYS A 130 14.76 6.34 -12.00
N LEU A 131 13.95 6.18 -13.05
CA LEU A 131 13.02 5.06 -13.20
C LEU A 131 13.53 4.15 -14.32
N SER A 132 13.73 2.88 -14.03
CA SER A 132 14.31 1.91 -14.97
C SER A 132 13.58 0.56 -14.91
N LEU A 133 13.68 -0.20 -15.99
CA LEU A 133 13.21 -1.58 -16.12
C LEU A 133 14.41 -2.53 -16.04
N PHE A 134 14.31 -3.57 -15.23
CA PHE A 134 15.32 -4.61 -15.06
C PHE A 134 14.76 -6.00 -15.36
N ASP A 135 15.61 -6.89 -15.84
CA ASP A 135 15.31 -8.33 -15.92
C ASP A 135 15.58 -9.05 -14.59
N LEU A 136 15.29 -10.36 -14.54
CA LEU A 136 15.51 -11.20 -13.36
C LEU A 136 16.99 -11.35 -12.97
N LEU A 137 17.91 -11.14 -13.91
CA LEU A 137 19.36 -11.22 -13.69
C LEU A 137 19.94 -9.89 -13.20
N GLY A 138 19.12 -8.84 -13.12
CA GLY A 138 19.54 -7.50 -12.71
C GLY A 138 20.12 -6.65 -13.84
N SER A 139 19.93 -7.04 -15.11
CA SER A 139 20.34 -6.23 -16.25
C SER A 139 19.36 -5.06 -16.44
N GLU A 140 19.88 -3.85 -16.57
CA GLU A 140 19.06 -2.67 -16.91
C GLU A 140 18.66 -2.73 -18.38
N ILE A 141 17.37 -2.99 -18.64
CA ILE A 141 16.81 -3.14 -19.98
C ILE A 141 16.49 -1.79 -20.61
N ALA A 142 15.95 -0.86 -19.82
CA ALA A 142 15.58 0.46 -20.31
C ALA A 142 15.50 1.48 -19.17
N ILE A 143 15.83 2.73 -19.48
CA ILE A 143 15.49 3.90 -18.66
C ILE A 143 14.13 4.42 -19.13
N LEU A 144 13.21 4.58 -18.19
CA LEU A 144 11.88 5.09 -18.46
C LEU A 144 11.88 6.63 -18.40
N PRO A 145 11.27 7.32 -19.38
CA PRO A 145 11.29 8.77 -19.42
C PRO A 145 10.46 9.36 -18.27
N ASN A 146 10.99 10.41 -17.67
CA ASN A 146 10.31 11.19 -16.64
C ASN A 146 9.13 11.95 -17.24
N ALA A 147 7.95 11.83 -16.62
CA ALA A 147 6.79 12.59 -17.05
C ALA A 147 6.97 14.09 -16.75
N GLN A 148 6.81 14.92 -17.78
CA GLN A 148 6.84 16.38 -17.68
C GLN A 148 5.51 16.89 -17.10
N SER A 149 5.36 16.85 -15.78
CA SER A 149 4.19 17.38 -15.09
C SER A 149 4.59 18.05 -13.79
N SER A 150 3.87 19.13 -13.42
CA SER A 150 4.01 19.80 -12.11
C SER A 150 3.24 19.09 -11.00
N SER A 151 2.51 18.03 -11.32
CA SER A 151 1.80 17.17 -10.35
C SER A 151 2.79 16.28 -9.61
N ALA A 152 2.57 16.05 -8.31
CA ALA A 152 3.33 15.05 -7.54
C ALA A 152 3.11 13.62 -8.06
N ILE A 153 1.98 13.36 -8.70
CA ILE A 153 1.66 12.06 -9.32
C ILE A 153 1.97 12.14 -10.80
N HIS A 154 2.80 11.21 -11.26
CA HIS A 154 3.26 11.06 -12.63
C HIS A 154 2.79 9.73 -13.21
N GLU A 155 2.63 9.69 -14.54
CA GLU A 155 2.37 8.47 -15.29
C GLU A 155 3.31 8.40 -16.50
N THR A 156 3.96 7.27 -16.70
CA THR A 156 4.74 6.96 -17.91
C THR A 156 4.27 5.65 -18.52
N SER A 157 4.51 5.47 -19.81
CA SER A 157 4.14 4.25 -20.55
C SER A 157 5.39 3.61 -21.14
N PHE A 158 5.48 2.29 -21.02
CA PHE A 158 6.57 1.49 -21.56
C PHE A 158 6.05 0.50 -22.61
N HIS A 159 6.73 0.43 -23.75
CA HIS A 159 6.43 -0.53 -24.81
C HIS A 159 7.42 -1.70 -24.77
N ALA A 160 6.92 -2.92 -24.60
CA ALA A 160 7.71 -4.14 -24.42
C ALA A 160 8.24 -4.75 -25.74
N GLY A 161 8.39 -3.95 -26.79
CA GLY A 161 8.73 -4.44 -28.13
C GLY A 161 10.06 -5.20 -28.12
N GLY A 162 10.03 -6.49 -28.42
CA GLY A 162 11.23 -7.35 -28.48
C GLY A 162 11.65 -8.01 -27.17
N LEU A 163 10.91 -7.82 -26.07
CA LEU A 163 11.15 -8.53 -24.81
C LEU A 163 10.45 -9.89 -24.78
N ALA A 164 11.07 -10.86 -24.10
CA ALA A 164 10.51 -12.20 -23.90
C ALA A 164 9.50 -12.22 -22.74
N SER A 165 8.56 -13.17 -22.76
CA SER A 165 7.67 -13.42 -21.62
C SER A 165 8.51 -13.77 -20.37
N GLY A 166 8.19 -13.18 -19.23
CA GLY A 166 9.00 -13.36 -18.02
C GLY A 166 8.69 -12.37 -16.92
N VAL A 167 9.50 -12.46 -15.85
CA VAL A 167 9.44 -11.55 -14.71
C VAL A 167 10.43 -10.41 -14.92
N TYR A 168 9.97 -9.18 -14.69
CA TYR A 168 10.75 -7.96 -14.75
C TYR A 168 10.51 -7.11 -13.51
N PHE A 169 11.35 -6.10 -13.31
CA PHE A 169 11.25 -5.16 -12.19
C PHE A 169 11.28 -3.73 -12.67
N ILE A 170 10.31 -2.93 -12.25
CA ILE A 170 10.38 -1.47 -12.32
C ILE A 170 11.09 -0.99 -11.07
N VAL A 171 12.20 -0.30 -11.24
CA VAL A 171 13.02 0.19 -10.14
C VAL A 171 13.11 1.70 -10.24
N MET A 172 12.72 2.37 -9.16
CA MET A 172 12.97 3.78 -8.94
C MET A 172 14.15 3.93 -7.98
N THR A 173 15.23 4.51 -8.47
CA THR A 173 16.40 4.86 -7.66
C THR A 173 16.37 6.35 -7.39
N THR A 174 16.53 6.73 -6.12
CA THR A 174 16.74 8.11 -5.69
C THR A 174 18.10 8.20 -5.02
N GLY A 175 18.52 9.40 -4.62
CA GLY A 175 19.77 9.57 -3.85
C GLY A 175 19.79 8.87 -2.49
N LYS A 176 18.65 8.39 -1.97
CA LYS A 176 18.53 7.81 -0.62
C LYS A 176 17.88 6.43 -0.59
N SER A 177 17.15 6.08 -1.64
CA SER A 177 16.19 4.97 -1.61
C SER A 177 16.11 4.24 -2.94
N ILE A 178 15.72 2.97 -2.85
CA ILE A 178 15.47 2.12 -4.01
C ILE A 178 14.10 1.47 -3.82
N ILE A 179 13.17 1.81 -4.71
CA ILE A 179 11.80 1.28 -4.68
C ILE A 179 11.64 0.38 -5.91
N ALA A 180 11.34 -0.90 -5.69
CA ALA A 180 11.20 -1.88 -6.76
C ALA A 180 9.79 -2.48 -6.81
N LYS A 181 9.27 -2.71 -8.01
CA LYS A 181 7.96 -3.31 -8.25
C LYS A 181 8.04 -4.38 -9.31
N LYS A 182 7.60 -5.59 -8.96
CA LYS A 182 7.63 -6.76 -9.84
C LYS A 182 6.50 -6.69 -10.86
N VAL A 183 6.82 -6.93 -12.13
CA VAL A 183 5.86 -6.99 -13.23
C VAL A 183 6.06 -8.26 -14.05
N ILE A 184 4.97 -8.76 -14.62
CA ILE A 184 4.98 -9.99 -15.43
C ILE A 184 4.64 -9.60 -16.86
N LEU A 185 5.54 -9.88 -17.78
CA LEU A 185 5.29 -9.79 -19.21
C LEU A 185 4.77 -11.15 -19.70
N PHE A 186 3.58 -11.14 -20.28
CA PHE A 186 2.95 -12.31 -20.88
C PHE A 186 2.64 -12.03 -22.35
N ARG A 187 3.22 -12.83 -23.23
CA ARG A 187 3.00 -12.79 -24.68
C ARG A 187 2.59 -14.16 -25.19
#